data_AF-A4N798-F1
#
_entry.id   AF-A4N798-F1
#
_cell.length_a   1.000
_cell.length_b   1.000
_cell.length_c   1.000
_cell.angle_alpha   90.00
_cell.angle_beta   90.00
_cell.angle_gamma   90.00
#
_symmetry.space_group_name_H-M   'P 1'
#
loop_
_entity.id
_entity.type
_entity.pdbx_description
1 polymer ?
#
loop_
_entity_poly.entity_id
_entity_poly.type
_entity_poly.pdbx_seq_one_letter_code
_entity_poly.pdbx_strand_id
1 'polypeptide(L)'
;MTTLTFQNTTLSVINQNNQTFLTASDLGKALDYSDADRSVRRLYTANADEFTTEMTALVEMQTAGGIQKVRIFSLRGAHLIAMFARTKVAKAFRKWVLDVLDEETNQPQQKTTVDDRTG
;
A
#
# COMPACT_ATOMS: atom_id res chain seq x y z
N MET A 1 12.04 -9.25 4.55
CA MET A 1 11.17 -8.14 4.11
C MET A 1 10.43 -8.61 2.88
N THR A 2 9.10 -8.56 2.88
CA THR A 2 8.32 -8.81 1.67
C THR A 2 8.36 -7.54 0.82
N THR A 3 8.47 -7.69 -0.49
CA THR A 3 8.51 -6.57 -1.42
C THR A 3 7.61 -6.87 -2.60
N LEU A 4 6.94 -5.85 -3.09
CA LEU A 4 6.20 -5.90 -4.34
C LEU A 4 6.98 -5.12 -5.40
N THR A 5 6.90 -5.53 -6.66
CA THR A 5 7.56 -4.82 -7.75
C THR A 5 6.55 -4.46 -8.82
N PHE A 6 6.43 -3.17 -9.08
CA PHE A 6 5.65 -2.64 -10.19
C PHE A 6 6.61 -2.03 -11.21
N GLN A 7 6.69 -2.62 -12.41
CA GLN A 7 7.67 -2.25 -13.43
C GLN A 7 9.11 -2.28 -12.87
N ASN A 8 9.76 -1.12 -12.76
CA ASN A 8 11.12 -0.97 -12.22
C ASN A 8 11.13 -0.36 -10.80
N THR A 9 9.97 -0.27 -10.14
CA THR A 9 9.83 0.29 -8.80
C THR A 9 9.59 -0.82 -7.78
N THR A 10 10.53 -0.98 -6.86
CA THR A 10 10.37 -1.84 -5.68
C THR A 10 9.61 -1.10 -4.59
N LEU A 11 8.56 -1.74 -4.08
CA LEU A 11 7.66 -1.22 -3.06
C LEU A 11 7.86 -2.00 -1.77
N SER A 12 8.10 -1.27 -0.69
CA SER A 12 8.27 -1.88 0.63
C SER A 12 6.90 -2.25 1.19
N VAL A 13 6.69 -3.54 1.47
CA VAL A 13 5.44 -4.02 2.05
C VAL A 13 5.49 -3.89 3.57
N ILE A 14 4.44 -3.29 4.12
CA ILE A 14 4.15 -3.26 5.54
C ILE A 14 2.94 -4.18 5.76
N ASN A 15 3.13 -5.22 6.56
CA ASN A 15 2.03 -6.12 6.94
C ASN A 15 1.40 -5.62 8.24
N GLN A 16 0.12 -5.30 8.21
CA GLN A 16 -0.64 -4.88 9.38
C GLN A 16 -2.02 -5.53 9.34
N ASN A 17 -2.47 -6.13 10.44
CA ASN A 17 -3.78 -6.79 10.52
C ASN A 17 -4.04 -7.78 9.37
N ASN A 18 -3.04 -8.59 9.02
CA ASN A 18 -3.08 -9.55 7.90
C ASN A 18 -3.37 -8.92 6.53
N GLN A 19 -3.09 -7.63 6.36
CA GLN A 19 -3.26 -6.92 5.10
C GLN A 19 -1.95 -6.24 4.67
N THR A 20 -1.72 -6.24 3.36
CA THR A 20 -0.58 -5.59 2.73
C THR A 20 -0.81 -4.09 2.60
N PHE A 21 0.12 -3.30 3.11
CA PHE A 21 0.16 -1.85 3.01
C PHE A 21 1.42 -1.34 2.32
N LEU A 22 1.27 -0.22 1.61
CA LEU A 22 2.32 0.52 0.92
C LEU A 22 2.43 1.93 1.49
N THR A 23 3.64 2.48 1.54
CA THR A 23 3.84 3.88 1.98
C THR A 23 3.38 4.86 0.90
N ALA A 24 2.94 6.06 1.31
CA ALA A 24 2.62 7.13 0.37
C ALA A 24 3.78 7.48 -0.57
N SER A 25 5.02 7.41 -0.06
CA SER A 25 6.24 7.68 -0.84
C SER A 25 6.48 6.62 -1.92
N ASP A 26 6.40 5.33 -1.56
CA ASP A 26 6.62 4.25 -2.54
C ASP A 26 5.50 4.23 -3.60
N LEU A 27 4.25 4.46 -3.18
CA LEU A 27 3.12 4.62 -4.10
C LEU A 27 3.34 5.80 -5.06
N GLY A 28 3.82 6.93 -4.56
CA GLY A 28 4.10 8.09 -5.41
C GLY A 28 5.19 7.82 -6.44
N LYS A 29 6.26 7.10 -6.07
CA LYS A 29 7.32 6.68 -7.00
C LYS A 29 6.78 5.72 -8.05
N ALA A 30 5.96 4.74 -7.66
CA ALA A 30 5.34 3.78 -8.57
C ALA A 30 4.45 4.44 -9.62
N LEU A 31 3.84 5.57 -9.26
CA LEU A 31 2.97 6.38 -10.12
C LEU A 31 3.73 7.47 -10.90
N ASP A 32 5.07 7.48 -10.82
CA ASP A 32 5.97 8.39 -11.52
C ASP A 32 5.77 9.88 -11.13
N TYR A 33 5.48 10.14 -9.84
CA TYR A 33 5.43 11.49 -9.30
C TYR A 33 6.82 11.97 -8.86
N SER A 34 7.19 13.19 -9.29
CA SER A 34 8.42 13.86 -8.85
C SER A 34 8.43 14.10 -7.34
N ASP A 35 7.33 14.62 -6.81
CA ASP A 35 7.10 14.79 -5.37
C ASP A 35 6.21 13.64 -4.85
N ALA A 36 6.79 12.45 -4.72
CA ALA A 36 6.06 11.19 -4.49
C ALA A 36 5.07 11.24 -3.30
N ASP A 37 5.55 11.48 -2.08
CA ASP A 37 4.70 11.52 -0.87
C ASP A 37 3.66 12.65 -0.93
N ARG A 38 4.08 13.86 -1.30
CA ARG A 38 3.20 15.04 -1.37
C ARG A 38 2.07 14.84 -2.38
N SER A 39 2.37 14.29 -3.56
CA SER A 39 1.39 14.08 -4.62
C SER A 39 0.32 13.08 -4.19
N VAL A 40 0.72 11.97 -3.56
CA VAL A 40 -0.22 10.97 -3.02
C VAL A 40 -1.07 11.55 -1.89
N ARG A 41 -0.46 12.28 -0.95
CA ARG A 41 -1.20 12.95 0.13
C ARG A 41 -2.22 13.93 -0.40
N ARG A 42 -1.88 14.71 -1.43
CA ARG A 42 -2.83 15.63 -2.07
C ARG A 42 -4.01 14.90 -2.69
N LEU A 43 -3.77 13.79 -3.40
CA LEU A 43 -4.84 12.96 -3.97
C LEU A 43 -5.73 12.38 -2.87
N TYR A 44 -5.14 11.88 -1.80
CA TYR A 44 -5.89 11.38 -0.64
C TYR A 44 -6.74 12.48 0.00
N THR A 45 -6.14 13.62 0.36
CA THR A 45 -6.84 14.72 1.04
C THR A 45 -8.01 15.25 0.21
N ALA A 46 -7.87 15.32 -1.12
CA ALA A 46 -8.93 15.80 -2.00
C ALA A 46 -10.12 14.84 -2.14
N ASN A 47 -9.96 13.56 -1.79
CA ASN A 47 -10.98 12.52 -1.96
C ASN A 47 -11.11 11.66 -0.69
N ALA A 48 -10.82 12.23 0.48
CA ALA A 48 -10.66 11.47 1.73
C ALA A 48 -11.96 10.77 2.18
N ASP A 49 -13.11 11.30 1.74
CA ASP A 49 -14.45 10.76 1.94
C ASP A 49 -14.69 9.43 1.19
N GLU A 50 -13.93 9.12 0.14
CA GLU A 50 -14.00 7.83 -0.56
C GLU A 50 -13.17 6.72 0.11
N PHE A 51 -12.38 7.04 1.14
CA PHE A 51 -11.52 6.07 1.83
C PHE A 51 -12.16 5.59 3.14
N THR A 52 -12.13 4.28 3.36
CA THR A 52 -12.47 3.69 4.67
C THR A 52 -11.24 3.65 5.57
N THR A 53 -11.47 3.42 6.87
CA THR A 53 -10.41 3.25 7.88
C THR A 53 -9.48 2.09 7.61
N GLU A 54 -9.93 1.06 6.88
CA GLU A 54 -9.11 -0.09 6.46
C GLU A 54 -8.24 0.21 5.23
N MET A 55 -8.52 1.29 4.50
CA MET A 55 -7.75 1.64 3.31
C MET A 55 -6.50 2.46 3.59
N THR A 56 -6.41 3.08 4.77
CA THR A 56 -5.26 3.91 5.13
C THR A 56 -5.07 4.03 6.63
N ALA A 57 -3.81 4.08 7.07
CA ALA A 57 -3.45 4.32 8.46
C ALA A 57 -2.23 5.26 8.55
N LEU A 58 -2.03 5.83 9.73
CA LEU A 58 -0.76 6.46 10.11
C LEU A 58 0.00 5.50 11.00
N VAL A 59 1.25 5.22 10.66
CA VAL A 59 2.15 4.37 11.45
C VAL A 59 3.42 5.13 11.82
N GLU A 60 3.99 4.82 12.98
CA GLU A 60 5.29 5.33 13.37
C GLU A 60 6.38 4.50 12.72
N MET A 61 7.28 5.16 11.99
CA MET A 61 8.35 4.51 11.25
C MET A 61 9.68 5.21 11.52
N GLN A 62 10.73 4.41 11.73
CA GLN A 62 12.09 4.93 11.83
C GLN A 62 12.53 5.40 10.43
N THR A 63 12.81 6.69 10.30
CA THR A 63 13.36 7.30 9.08
C THR A 63 14.74 7.88 9.38
N ALA A 64 15.45 8.37 8.35
CA ALA A 64 16.71 9.08 8.53
C ALA A 64 16.59 10.33 9.44
N GLY A 65 15.39 10.93 9.52
CA GLY A 65 15.10 12.06 10.40
C GLY A 65 14.53 11.67 11.77
N GLY A 66 14.63 10.39 12.17
CA GLY A 66 14.04 9.86 13.39
C GLY A 66 12.65 9.23 13.17
N ILE A 67 11.94 8.99 14.27
CA ILE A 67 10.59 8.41 14.26
C ILE A 67 9.62 9.42 13.67
N GLN A 68 8.93 9.05 12.59
CA GLN A 68 7.95 9.89 11.90
C GLN A 68 6.63 9.16 11.69
N LYS A 69 5.52 9.90 11.70
CA LYS A 69 4.21 9.38 11.33
C LYS A 69 4.10 9.35 9.80
N VAL A 70 4.10 8.15 9.24
CA VAL A 70 4.00 7.90 7.80
C VAL A 70 2.61 7.37 7.48
N ARG A 71 1.98 7.93 6.45
CA ARG A 71 0.72 7.43 5.93
C ARG A 71 0.97 6.24 5.03
N ILE A 72 0.24 5.16 5.30
CA ILE A 72 0.25 3.94 4.51
C ILE A 72 -1.14 3.70 3.92
N PHE A 73 -1.19 2.98 2.81
CA PHE A 73 -2.39 2.63 2.09
C PHE A 73 -2.43 1.12 1.87
N SER A 74 -3.56 0.47 2.14
CA SER A 74 -3.71 -0.92 1.73
C SER A 74 -3.72 -1.04 0.21
N LEU A 75 -3.58 -2.24 -0.35
CA LEU A 75 -3.67 -2.42 -1.80
C LEU A 75 -4.96 -1.84 -2.41
N ARG A 76 -6.09 -1.95 -1.70
CA ARG A 76 -7.36 -1.30 -2.09
C ARG A 76 -7.28 0.23 -2.06
N GLY A 77 -6.69 0.80 -1.00
CA GLY A 77 -6.45 2.25 -0.93
C GLY A 77 -5.50 2.75 -2.02
N ALA A 78 -4.45 1.98 -2.32
CA ALA A 78 -3.50 2.27 -3.39
C ALA A 78 -4.19 2.25 -4.77
N HIS A 79 -5.11 1.32 -5.00
CA HIS A 79 -5.94 1.29 -6.20
C HIS A 79 -6.77 2.58 -6.37
N LEU A 80 -7.41 3.09 -5.30
CA LEU A 80 -8.14 4.37 -5.34
C LEU A 80 -7.24 5.56 -5.66
N ILE A 81 -6.07 5.67 -4.99
CA ILE A 81 -5.09 6.73 -5.31
C ILE A 81 -4.72 6.70 -6.80
N ALA A 82 -4.46 5.52 -7.35
CA ALA A 82 -4.14 5.36 -8.76
C ALA A 82 -5.34 5.69 -9.68
N MET A 83 -6.59 5.58 -9.21
CA MET A 83 -7.78 6.02 -9.94
C MET A 83 -7.83 7.55 -10.06
N PHE A 84 -7.51 8.27 -8.98
CA PHE A 84 -7.49 9.73 -8.96
C PHE A 84 -6.28 10.34 -9.69
N ALA A 85 -5.16 9.62 -9.78
CA ALA A 85 -3.96 10.07 -10.50
C ALA A 85 -4.17 10.29 -12.01
N ARG A 86 -5.07 9.52 -12.65
CA ARG A 86 -5.47 9.62 -14.06
C ARG A 86 -4.33 9.63 -15.11
N THR A 87 -3.12 9.17 -14.78
CA THR A 87 -1.98 9.03 -15.73
C THR A 87 -1.95 7.66 -16.42
N LYS A 88 -1.20 7.51 -17.51
CA LYS A 88 -0.99 6.21 -18.19
C LYS A 88 -0.36 5.17 -17.25
N VAL A 89 0.67 5.58 -16.50
CA VAL A 89 1.33 4.74 -15.49
C VAL A 89 0.33 4.31 -14.42
N ALA A 90 -0.52 5.23 -13.93
CA ALA A 90 -1.55 4.89 -12.97
C ALA A 90 -2.59 3.91 -13.52
N LYS A 91 -2.91 3.93 -14.82
CA LYS A 91 -3.77 2.89 -15.43
C LYS A 91 -3.14 1.51 -15.38
N ALA A 92 -1.83 1.41 -15.63
CA ALA A 92 -1.11 0.15 -15.52
C ALA A 92 -1.02 -0.30 -14.05
N PHE A 93 -0.77 0.63 -13.13
CA PHE A 93 -0.72 0.35 -11.69
C PHE A 93 -2.05 -0.22 -11.18
N ARG A 94 -3.19 0.32 -11.63
CA ARG A 94 -4.51 -0.20 -11.25
C ARG A 94 -4.74 -1.65 -11.68
N LYS A 95 -4.23 -2.07 -12.83
CA LYS A 95 -4.33 -3.47 -13.26
C LYS A 95 -3.47 -4.35 -12.36
N TRP A 96 -2.20 -3.98 -12.25
CA TRP A 96 -1.23 -4.70 -11.45
C TRP A 96 -1.67 -4.89 -9.99
N VAL A 97 -2.20 -3.85 -9.33
CA VAL A 97 -2.61 -3.97 -7.93
C VAL A 97 -3.83 -4.88 -7.76
N LEU A 98 -4.70 -4.99 -8.77
CA LEU A 98 -5.79 -5.96 -8.77
C LEU A 98 -5.26 -7.38 -8.96
N ASP A 99 -4.28 -7.58 -9.84
CA ASP A 99 -3.62 -8.88 -10.01
C ASP A 99 -3.00 -9.36 -8.68
N VAL A 100 -2.33 -8.46 -7.94
CA VAL A 100 -1.77 -8.77 -6.61
C VAL A 100 -2.87 -9.10 -5.58
N LEU A 101 -3.98 -8.35 -5.58
CA LEU A 101 -5.12 -8.62 -4.70
C LEU A 101 -5.76 -9.99 -5.01
N ASP A 102 -5.88 -10.33 -6.29
CA ASP A 102 -6.39 -11.63 -6.72
C ASP A 102 -5.44 -12.76 -6.29
N GLU A 103 -4.13 -12.56 -6.36
CA GLU A 103 -3.15 -13.51 -5.83
C GLU A 103 -3.26 -13.69 -4.31
N GLU A 104 -3.46 -12.61 -3.54
CA GLU A 104 -3.62 -12.68 -2.08
C GLU A 104 -4.92 -13.39 -1.66
N THR A 105 -6.00 -13.23 -2.44
CA THR A 105 -7.29 -13.85 -2.15
C THR A 105 -7.38 -15.32 -2.59
N ASN A 106 -6.64 -15.69 -3.64
CA ASN A 106 -6.60 -17.06 -4.15
C ASN A 106 -5.57 -17.96 -3.44
N GLN A 107 -4.65 -17.37 -2.66
CA GLN A 107 -3.79 -18.16 -1.80
C GLN A 107 -4.62 -18.77 -0.66
N PRO A 108 -4.53 -20.09 -0.41
CA PRO A 108 -5.16 -20.67 0.77
C PRO A 108 -4.56 -19.97 1.98
N GLN A 109 -5.40 -19.23 2.73
CA GLN A 109 -4.99 -18.57 3.96
C GLN A 109 -4.23 -19.60 4.79
N GLN A 110 -2.92 -19.42 4.93
CA GLN A 110 -2.13 -20.22 5.85
C GLN A 110 -2.71 -19.94 7.23
N LYS A 111 -3.59 -20.85 7.68
CA LYS A 111 -4.00 -20.95 9.06
C LYS A 111 -2.70 -21.04 9.83
N THR A 112 -2.34 -19.99 10.56
CA THR A 112 -1.39 -20.12 11.66
C THR A 112 -2.00 -21.15 12.59
N THR A 113 -1.53 -22.40 12.49
CA THR A 113 -1.73 -23.41 13.49
C THR A 113 -1.19 -22.81 14.77
N VAL A 114 -2.10 -22.39 15.65
CA VAL A 114 -1.78 -22.21 17.07
C VAL A 114 -1.36 -23.59 17.53
N ASP A 115 -0.05 -23.79 17.56
CA ASP A 115 0.58 -25.00 18.04
C ASP A 115 0.13 -25.25 19.48
N ASP A 116 -0.35 -26.47 19.65
CA ASP A 116 -0.56 -27.18 20.88
C ASP A 116 0.54 -26.87 21.91
N ARG A 117 0.14 -26.28 23.04
CA ARG A 117 0.89 -26.37 24.29
C ARG A 117 -0.06 -26.78 25.40
N THR A 118 -0.48 -28.03 25.31
CA THR A 118 -0.75 -28.85 26.49
C THR A 118 0.59 -29.22 27.12
N GLY A 119 0.78 -28.86 28.39
CA GLY A 119 1.96 -29.19 29.19
C GLY A 119 1.94 -28.49 30.53
#